data_AF-A0A5M3WNE5-F1
#
_entry.id   AF-A0A5M3WNE5-F1
#
_cell.length_a   1.000
_cell.length_b   1.000
_cell.length_c   1.000
_cell.angle_alpha   90.00
_cell.angle_beta   90.00
_cell.angle_gamma   90.00
#
_symmetry.space_group_name_H-M   'P 1'
#
loop_
_entity.id
_entity.type
_entity.pdbx_description
1 polymer ?
#
loop_
_entity_poly.entity_id
_entity_poly.type
_entity_poly.pdbx_seq_one_letter_code
_entity_poly.pdbx_strand_id
1 'polypeptide(L)'
;MSAAIKHGANAIEIDVCAWWNPNEWRAWHDCSTAGNNRLGPSIDSIFDKIVSEAWAGRRLSLIWLDIKDPNYCGEQQNRTCSVAGLRDKAQRLVSAGIQVLYGFYEYHAGSDPDVGGRGWRSLQGRLGPLEGITTTGSLSSVQNTYATHGSGLPNGHRLMDYGDSDIRSGFGNCTEASWYTCAELKKAAQARDAGAFAATFSWTIDYNDTWYVGKLLGEARVDGIIAGWAKNQVTEYNDGWECAQSIAAIRTWVSQHSSTHRMATPSDRIFR
;
A
#
# COMPACT_ATOMS: atom_id res chain seq x y z
N MET A 1 -11.97 4.79 -6.91
CA MET A 1 -10.91 5.66 -7.52
C MET A 1 -11.34 7.13 -7.70
N SER A 2 -12.27 7.46 -8.61
CA SER A 2 -12.63 8.87 -8.90
C SER A 2 -13.07 9.65 -7.65
N ALA A 3 -13.82 9.01 -6.76
CA ALA A 3 -14.20 9.56 -5.46
C ALA A 3 -12.97 9.92 -4.59
N ALA A 4 -12.00 9.01 -4.47
CA ALA A 4 -10.78 9.26 -3.69
C ALA A 4 -9.99 10.48 -4.21
N ILE A 5 -9.84 10.60 -5.54
CA ILE A 5 -9.21 11.78 -6.16
C ILE A 5 -10.02 13.04 -5.86
N LYS A 6 -11.34 13.00 -6.03
CA LYS A 6 -12.26 14.12 -5.75
C LYS A 6 -12.16 14.57 -4.28
N HIS A 7 -12.01 13.62 -3.35
CA HIS A 7 -11.83 13.90 -1.92
C HIS A 7 -10.41 14.38 -1.57
N GLY A 8 -9.48 14.32 -2.53
CA GLY A 8 -8.15 14.89 -2.40
C GLY A 8 -7.08 13.90 -1.95
N ALA A 9 -7.30 12.60 -2.13
CA ALA A 9 -6.26 11.59 -2.01
C ALA A 9 -5.20 11.79 -3.11
N ASN A 10 -3.93 11.62 -2.74
CA ASN A 10 -2.78 11.71 -3.64
C ASN A 10 -2.14 10.34 -3.92
N ALA A 11 -2.66 9.27 -3.31
CA ALA A 11 -2.32 7.88 -3.54
C ALA A 11 -3.58 7.01 -3.37
N ILE A 12 -3.57 5.81 -3.95
CA ILE A 12 -4.67 4.85 -3.84
C ILE A 12 -4.09 3.46 -3.61
N GLU A 13 -4.64 2.75 -2.62
CA GLU A 13 -4.43 1.32 -2.42
C GLU A 13 -5.52 0.54 -3.18
N ILE A 14 -5.14 -0.60 -3.75
CA ILE A 14 -6.00 -1.49 -4.52
C ILE A 14 -5.65 -2.93 -4.15
N ASP A 15 -6.59 -3.62 -3.51
CA ASP A 15 -6.49 -5.06 -3.33
C ASP A 15 -6.53 -5.75 -4.69
N VAL A 16 -5.58 -6.63 -4.96
CA VAL A 16 -5.52 -7.37 -6.23
C VAL A 16 -5.47 -8.86 -6.00
N CYS A 17 -6.34 -9.56 -6.73
CA CYS A 17 -6.43 -11.01 -6.80
C CYS A 17 -6.10 -11.50 -8.20
N ALA A 18 -5.46 -12.66 -8.30
CA ALA A 18 -5.11 -13.31 -9.55
C ALA A 18 -6.20 -14.29 -9.99
N TRP A 19 -6.47 -14.36 -11.30
CA TRP A 19 -7.36 -15.34 -11.91
C TRP A 19 -6.66 -16.09 -13.02
N TRP A 20 -6.66 -17.42 -12.94
CA TRP A 20 -5.95 -18.28 -13.87
C TRP A 20 -6.64 -18.28 -15.24
N ASN A 21 -7.97 -18.27 -15.23
CA ASN A 21 -8.80 -18.18 -16.43
C ASN A 21 -9.80 -17.03 -16.22
N PRO A 22 -9.65 -15.88 -16.88
CA PRO A 22 -8.98 -15.68 -18.17
C PRO A 22 -7.52 -15.19 -18.12
N ASN A 23 -6.74 -15.54 -17.09
CA ASN A 23 -5.34 -15.10 -16.92
C ASN A 23 -5.23 -13.58 -16.74
N GLU A 24 -5.82 -13.06 -15.67
CA GLU A 24 -5.88 -11.63 -15.37
C GLU A 24 -5.75 -11.33 -13.87
N TRP A 25 -5.58 -10.06 -13.54
CA TRP A 25 -5.70 -9.53 -12.17
C TRP A 25 -6.96 -8.67 -12.07
N ARG A 26 -7.67 -8.72 -10.94
CA ARG A 26 -8.82 -7.85 -10.67
C ARG A 26 -8.72 -7.21 -9.31
N ALA A 27 -9.36 -6.05 -9.16
CA ALA A 27 -9.45 -5.37 -7.89
C ALA A 27 -10.47 -6.05 -6.99
N TRP A 28 -10.00 -6.84 -6.03
CA TRP A 28 -10.81 -7.61 -5.11
C TRP A 28 -10.01 -7.96 -3.86
N HIS A 29 -10.63 -7.85 -2.69
CA HIS A 29 -9.97 -8.09 -1.41
C HIS A 29 -9.90 -9.58 -1.03
N ASP A 30 -10.97 -10.34 -1.25
CA ASP A 30 -11.13 -11.69 -0.70
C ASP A 30 -10.99 -12.78 -1.76
N CYS A 31 -9.78 -13.05 -2.27
CA CYS A 31 -9.59 -14.02 -3.36
C CYS A 31 -10.09 -15.43 -3.00
N SER A 32 -9.86 -15.85 -1.75
CA SER A 32 -10.19 -17.17 -1.26
C SER A 32 -11.70 -17.47 -1.26
N THR A 33 -12.54 -16.43 -1.16
CA THR A 33 -14.01 -16.57 -1.18
C THR A 33 -14.61 -16.37 -2.57
N ALA A 34 -13.86 -15.79 -3.51
CA ALA A 34 -14.33 -15.56 -4.87
C ALA A 34 -14.54 -16.87 -5.65
N GLY A 35 -13.76 -17.92 -5.35
CA GLY A 35 -13.78 -19.17 -6.11
C GLY A 35 -13.51 -18.90 -7.60
N ASN A 36 -14.41 -19.36 -8.47
CA ASN A 36 -14.34 -19.07 -9.91
C ASN A 36 -15.09 -17.78 -10.32
N ASN A 37 -15.67 -17.04 -9.37
CA ASN A 37 -16.38 -15.81 -9.66
C ASN A 37 -15.38 -14.67 -9.88
N ARG A 38 -15.50 -14.01 -11.03
CA ARG A 38 -14.67 -12.85 -11.38
C ARG A 38 -15.28 -11.60 -10.76
N LEU A 39 -14.81 -11.25 -9.59
CA LEU A 39 -15.30 -10.09 -8.82
C LEU A 39 -14.40 -8.88 -9.05
N GLY A 40 -15.01 -7.70 -8.97
CA GLY A 40 -14.33 -6.43 -9.21
C GLY A 40 -13.92 -6.17 -10.67
N PRO A 41 -13.49 -4.94 -10.99
CA PRO A 41 -12.98 -4.58 -12.32
C PRO A 41 -11.59 -5.18 -12.60
N SER A 42 -11.24 -5.36 -13.88
CA SER A 42 -9.89 -5.79 -14.26
C SER A 42 -8.87 -4.71 -13.93
N ILE A 43 -7.66 -5.12 -13.52
CA ILE A 43 -6.58 -4.17 -13.21
C ILE A 43 -6.20 -3.34 -14.43
N ASP A 44 -6.33 -3.92 -15.64
CA ASP A 44 -6.09 -3.20 -16.89
C ASP A 44 -7.01 -1.99 -17.03
N SER A 45 -8.32 -2.18 -16.79
CA SER A 45 -9.29 -1.08 -16.85
C SER A 45 -9.03 0.01 -15.80
N ILE A 46 -8.58 -0.39 -14.61
CA ILE A 46 -8.24 0.54 -13.54
C ILE A 46 -6.98 1.33 -13.90
N PHE A 47 -5.92 0.66 -14.40
CA PHE A 47 -4.69 1.33 -14.79
C PHE A 47 -4.91 2.29 -15.96
N ASP A 48 -5.72 1.91 -16.95
CA ASP A 48 -6.08 2.80 -18.06
C ASP A 48 -6.82 4.05 -17.55
N LYS A 49 -7.71 3.89 -16.56
CA LYS A 49 -8.37 5.01 -15.89
C LYS A 49 -7.37 5.88 -15.12
N ILE A 50 -6.44 5.30 -14.36
CA ILE A 50 -5.40 6.05 -13.64
C ILE A 50 -4.52 6.87 -14.59
N VAL A 51 -4.08 6.25 -15.69
CA VAL A 51 -3.29 6.94 -16.72
C VAL A 51 -4.11 8.06 -17.35
N SER A 52 -5.40 7.83 -17.67
CA SER A 52 -6.30 8.86 -18.19
C SER A 52 -6.44 10.06 -17.24
N GLU A 53 -6.59 9.82 -15.93
CA GLU A 53 -6.64 10.88 -14.91
C GLU A 53 -5.31 11.65 -14.82
N ALA A 54 -4.17 10.97 -14.97
CA ALA A 54 -2.86 11.61 -15.02
C ALA A 54 -2.72 12.56 -16.22
N TRP A 55 -3.15 12.13 -17.42
CA TRP A 55 -3.19 13.00 -18.61
C TRP A 55 -4.14 14.17 -18.46
N ALA A 56 -5.21 14.01 -17.67
CA ALA A 56 -6.14 15.08 -17.32
C ALA A 56 -5.66 15.98 -16.16
N GLY A 57 -4.40 15.88 -15.74
CA GLY A 57 -3.79 16.73 -14.71
C GLY A 57 -4.09 16.33 -13.26
N ARG A 58 -4.75 15.18 -13.04
CA ARG A 58 -5.08 14.64 -11.71
C ARG A 58 -4.20 13.44 -11.35
N ARG A 59 -2.91 13.54 -11.70
CA ARG A 59 -1.93 12.47 -11.50
C ARG A 59 -1.75 12.17 -10.01
N LEU A 60 -1.96 10.91 -9.64
CA LEU A 60 -1.61 10.37 -8.33
C LEU A 60 -0.10 10.24 -8.18
N SER A 61 0.40 10.36 -6.95
CA SER A 61 1.82 10.23 -6.63
C SER A 61 2.24 8.77 -6.53
N LEU A 62 1.33 7.90 -6.07
CA LEU A 62 1.58 6.48 -5.82
C LEU A 62 0.31 5.63 -5.97
N ILE A 63 0.47 4.39 -6.43
CA ILE A 63 -0.51 3.32 -6.36
C ILE A 63 0.08 2.19 -5.52
N TRP A 64 -0.62 1.75 -4.49
CA TRP A 64 -0.30 0.56 -3.71
C TRP A 64 -1.17 -0.59 -4.23
N LEU A 65 -0.54 -1.64 -4.73
CA LEU A 65 -1.20 -2.89 -5.10
C LEU A 65 -1.05 -3.87 -3.93
N ASP A 66 -2.11 -4.09 -3.14
CA ASP A 66 -2.10 -5.08 -2.07
C ASP A 66 -2.37 -6.47 -2.66
N ILE A 67 -1.30 -7.27 -2.78
CA ILE A 67 -1.33 -8.53 -3.51
C ILE A 67 -1.79 -9.63 -2.56
N LYS A 68 -2.99 -10.17 -2.82
CA LYS A 68 -3.64 -11.11 -1.92
C LYS A 68 -3.26 -12.57 -2.15
N ASP A 69 -2.84 -12.94 -3.37
CA ASP A 69 -2.52 -14.31 -3.76
C ASP A 69 -1.26 -14.39 -4.65
N PRO A 70 -0.10 -13.87 -4.16
CA PRO A 70 1.10 -13.64 -4.97
C PRO A 70 1.70 -14.89 -5.64
N ASN A 71 1.35 -16.09 -5.15
CA ASN A 71 1.88 -17.36 -5.64
C ASN A 71 0.89 -18.16 -6.52
N TYR A 72 -0.33 -17.65 -6.72
CA TYR A 72 -1.40 -18.36 -7.42
C TYR A 72 -1.05 -18.71 -8.88
N CYS A 73 -0.47 -17.76 -9.62
CA CYS A 73 0.02 -17.98 -10.99
C CYS A 73 1.54 -17.99 -11.08
N GLY A 74 2.10 -18.94 -11.85
CA GLY A 74 3.53 -18.98 -12.16
C GLY A 74 3.90 -18.20 -13.42
N GLU A 75 5.09 -17.61 -13.46
CA GLU A 75 5.55 -16.80 -14.60
C GLU A 75 5.61 -17.57 -15.93
N GLN A 76 5.95 -18.86 -15.90
CA GLN A 76 6.06 -19.66 -17.13
C GLN A 76 4.71 -20.16 -17.62
N GLN A 77 3.82 -20.51 -16.69
CA GLN A 77 2.56 -21.16 -16.99
C GLN A 77 1.47 -20.13 -17.31
N ASN A 78 1.43 -19.02 -16.56
CA ASN A 78 0.37 -18.03 -16.66
C ASN A 78 0.85 -16.64 -16.24
N ARG A 79 1.74 -16.06 -17.05
CA ARG A 79 2.44 -14.81 -16.71
C ARG A 79 1.48 -13.66 -16.41
N THR A 80 0.40 -13.49 -17.15
CA THR A 80 -0.47 -12.30 -17.03
C THR A 80 -1.13 -12.18 -15.66
N CYS A 81 -1.46 -13.29 -14.99
CA CYS A 81 -1.93 -13.33 -13.60
C CYS A 81 -0.82 -13.60 -12.58
N SER A 82 0.45 -13.69 -12.97
CA SER A 82 1.57 -13.76 -12.01
C SER A 82 1.96 -12.34 -11.55
N VAL A 83 2.69 -12.24 -10.44
CA VAL A 83 3.20 -10.95 -9.94
C VAL A 83 4.14 -10.28 -10.95
N ALA A 84 4.92 -11.05 -11.71
CA ALA A 84 5.73 -10.49 -12.79
C ALA A 84 4.86 -9.87 -13.90
N GLY A 85 3.75 -10.51 -14.27
CA GLY A 85 2.80 -9.92 -15.22
C GLY A 85 2.05 -8.71 -14.66
N LEU A 86 1.75 -8.70 -13.35
CA LEU A 86 1.23 -7.50 -12.68
C LEU A 86 2.21 -6.33 -12.80
N ARG A 87 3.50 -6.59 -12.57
CA ARG A 87 4.55 -5.60 -12.77
C ARG A 87 4.65 -5.14 -14.22
N ASP A 88 4.59 -6.05 -15.19
CA ASP A 88 4.59 -5.70 -16.62
C ASP A 88 3.44 -4.72 -16.93
N LYS A 89 2.23 -5.00 -16.41
CA LYS A 89 1.06 -4.12 -16.53
C LYS A 89 1.25 -2.78 -15.84
N ALA A 90 1.92 -2.74 -14.69
CA ALA A 90 2.16 -1.54 -13.90
C ALA A 90 3.15 -0.57 -14.56
N GLN A 91 3.93 -1.02 -15.55
CA GLN A 91 4.87 -0.14 -16.27
C GLN A 91 4.17 1.04 -16.97
N ARG A 92 2.87 0.94 -17.30
CA ARG A 92 2.10 2.09 -17.81
C ARG A 92 1.89 3.18 -16.77
N LEU A 93 1.77 2.82 -15.49
CA LEU A 93 1.69 3.77 -14.37
C LEU A 93 3.05 4.46 -14.18
N VAL A 94 4.12 3.66 -14.15
CA VAL A 94 5.50 4.13 -14.05
C VAL A 94 5.83 5.09 -15.20
N SER A 95 5.43 4.75 -16.43
CA SER A 95 5.60 5.61 -17.62
C SER A 95 4.82 6.92 -17.53
N ALA A 96 3.68 6.95 -16.82
CA ALA A 96 2.95 8.17 -16.49
C ALA A 96 3.58 8.98 -15.33
N GLY A 97 4.68 8.48 -14.75
CA GLY A 97 5.40 9.09 -13.65
C GLY A 97 4.83 8.79 -12.27
N ILE A 98 3.93 7.81 -12.17
CA ILE A 98 3.27 7.37 -10.93
C ILE A 98 4.10 6.28 -10.27
N GLN A 99 4.30 6.36 -8.96
CA GLN A 99 5.02 5.34 -8.21
C GLN A 99 4.14 4.12 -7.96
N VAL A 100 4.73 2.93 -7.89
CA VAL A 100 4.02 1.68 -7.63
C VAL A 100 4.61 0.99 -6.42
N LEU A 101 3.78 0.70 -5.43
CA LEU A 101 4.13 -0.07 -4.24
C LEU A 101 3.47 -1.45 -4.32
N TYR A 102 4.26 -2.51 -4.31
CA TYR A 102 3.79 -3.88 -4.25
C TYR A 102 3.69 -4.32 -2.78
N GLY A 103 2.47 -4.51 -2.28
CA GLY A 103 2.21 -4.95 -0.91
C GLY A 103 2.17 -6.46 -0.80
N PHE A 104 2.82 -6.99 0.23
CA PHE A 104 2.76 -8.41 0.59
C PHE A 104 2.39 -8.56 2.06
N TYR A 105 1.24 -9.18 2.29
CA TYR A 105 0.79 -9.65 3.58
C TYR A 105 0.83 -11.19 3.59
N GLU A 106 1.25 -11.79 4.70
CA GLU A 106 1.32 -13.25 4.82
C GLU A 106 -0.09 -13.83 5.12
N TYR A 107 -0.80 -14.28 4.07
CA TYR A 107 -2.07 -14.99 4.21
C TYR A 107 -1.90 -16.51 4.10
N HIS A 108 -0.95 -16.97 3.28
CA HIS A 108 -0.75 -18.37 2.92
C HIS A 108 0.66 -18.86 3.26
N ALA A 109 0.86 -19.32 4.50
CA ALA A 109 2.11 -19.94 4.91
C ALA A 109 2.34 -21.31 4.23
N GLY A 110 3.60 -21.72 4.11
CA GLY A 110 3.94 -23.06 3.61
C GLY A 110 5.30 -23.11 2.93
N SER A 111 5.45 -24.02 1.95
CA SER A 111 6.68 -24.17 1.16
C SER A 111 6.88 -23.06 0.12
N ASP A 112 5.84 -22.30 -0.21
CA ASP A 112 5.89 -21.09 -1.05
C ASP A 112 5.03 -20.00 -0.36
N PRO A 113 5.55 -19.37 0.72
CA PRO A 113 4.82 -18.38 1.51
C PRO A 113 4.54 -17.10 0.72
N ASP A 114 3.56 -16.30 1.09
CA ASP A 114 3.26 -15.07 0.34
C ASP A 114 4.43 -14.08 0.41
N VAL A 115 4.98 -13.88 1.61
CA VAL A 115 6.16 -13.08 1.86
C VAL A 115 7.41 -13.95 1.65
N GLY A 116 8.28 -13.52 0.73
CA GLY A 116 9.49 -14.27 0.37
C GLY A 116 9.27 -15.44 -0.59
N GLY A 117 8.02 -15.74 -0.97
CA GLY A 117 7.65 -16.73 -1.98
C GLY A 117 7.94 -16.32 -3.41
N ARG A 118 7.34 -17.07 -4.35
CA ARG A 118 7.54 -16.89 -5.78
C ARG A 118 7.16 -15.50 -6.26
N GLY A 119 6.00 -14.98 -5.85
CA GLY A 119 5.54 -13.65 -6.21
C GLY A 119 6.52 -12.57 -5.74
N TRP A 120 6.95 -12.63 -4.48
CA TRP A 120 7.97 -11.74 -3.92
C TRP A 120 9.30 -11.82 -4.69
N ARG A 121 9.82 -13.04 -4.90
CA ARG A 121 11.08 -13.28 -5.64
C ARG A 121 11.02 -12.77 -7.08
N SER A 122 9.84 -12.73 -7.69
CA SER A 122 9.67 -12.20 -9.05
C SER A 122 10.00 -10.71 -9.19
N LEU A 123 10.00 -9.97 -8.08
CA LEU A 123 10.32 -8.54 -8.04
C LEU A 123 11.77 -8.25 -7.66
N GLN A 124 12.46 -9.20 -7.02
CA GLN A 124 13.85 -9.05 -6.60
C GLN A 124 14.77 -8.73 -7.78
N GLY A 125 15.54 -7.65 -7.66
CA GLY A 125 16.47 -7.18 -8.70
C GLY A 125 15.78 -6.63 -9.96
N ARG A 126 14.45 -6.45 -9.93
CA ARG A 126 13.67 -5.98 -11.08
C ARG A 126 12.96 -4.65 -10.86
N LEU A 127 12.83 -4.18 -9.62
CA LEU A 127 12.20 -2.89 -9.31
C LEU A 127 12.99 -1.72 -9.92
N GLY A 128 12.28 -0.85 -10.64
CA GLY A 128 12.81 0.42 -11.15
C GLY A 128 12.70 1.54 -10.12
N PRO A 129 13.15 2.77 -10.48
CA PRO A 129 13.28 3.90 -9.55
C PRO A 129 11.94 4.46 -9.05
N LEU A 130 10.81 4.04 -9.61
CA LEU A 130 9.46 4.43 -9.17
C LEU A 130 8.70 3.25 -8.57
N GLU A 131 9.38 2.15 -8.27
CA GLU A 131 8.74 0.93 -7.78
C GLU A 131 9.32 0.55 -6.41
N GLY A 132 8.49 0.03 -5.53
CA GLY A 132 8.91 -0.44 -4.21
C GLY A 132 8.07 -1.60 -3.72
N ILE A 133 8.43 -2.15 -2.58
CA ILE A 133 7.76 -3.27 -1.95
C ILE A 133 7.53 -2.97 -0.48
N THR A 134 6.36 -3.31 0.05
CA THR A 134 6.05 -3.22 1.48
C THR A 134 5.62 -4.55 2.04
N THR A 135 5.82 -4.72 3.34
CA THR A 135 5.21 -5.79 4.13
C THR A 135 4.90 -5.26 5.52
N THR A 136 3.94 -5.90 6.17
CA THR A 136 3.33 -5.40 7.39
C THR A 136 3.90 -6.02 8.66
N GLY A 137 3.89 -5.27 9.76
CA GLY A 137 4.07 -5.82 11.11
C GLY A 137 4.92 -4.97 12.03
N SER A 138 5.51 -5.59 13.06
CA SER A 138 6.47 -4.92 13.94
C SER A 138 7.81 -4.70 13.25
N LEU A 139 8.60 -3.72 13.73
CA LEU A 139 9.87 -3.35 13.13
C LEU A 139 10.82 -4.55 13.05
N SER A 140 10.94 -5.33 14.13
CA SER A 140 11.82 -6.49 14.17
C SER A 140 11.39 -7.57 13.19
N SER A 141 10.08 -7.81 13.05
CA SER A 141 9.53 -8.77 12.10
C SER A 141 9.85 -8.36 10.67
N VAL A 142 9.55 -7.10 10.30
CA VAL A 142 9.77 -6.58 8.95
C VAL A 142 11.25 -6.52 8.59
N GLN A 143 12.12 -6.11 9.52
CA GLN A 143 13.57 -6.15 9.33
C GLN A 143 14.08 -7.59 9.12
N ASN A 144 13.58 -8.55 9.89
CA ASN A 144 13.93 -9.95 9.72
C ASN A 144 13.46 -10.50 8.36
N THR A 145 12.25 -10.13 7.93
CA THR A 145 11.73 -10.46 6.60
C THR A 145 12.65 -9.96 5.50
N TYR A 146 13.06 -8.69 5.54
CA TYR A 146 13.98 -8.14 4.54
C TYR A 146 15.41 -8.69 4.66
N ALA A 147 15.88 -9.04 5.86
CA ALA A 147 17.17 -9.70 6.03
C ALA A 147 17.16 -11.10 5.39
N THR A 148 16.05 -11.84 5.55
CA THR A 148 15.91 -13.22 5.08
C THR A 148 15.58 -13.30 3.58
N HIS A 149 14.68 -12.44 3.12
CA HIS A 149 14.09 -12.52 1.77
C HIS A 149 14.35 -11.26 0.93
N GLY A 150 15.16 -10.31 1.39
CA GLY A 150 15.33 -9.00 0.72
C GLY A 150 16.63 -8.81 -0.04
N SER A 151 17.42 -9.85 -0.31
CA SER A 151 18.76 -9.73 -0.92
C SER A 151 18.78 -8.99 -2.26
N GLY A 152 17.71 -9.09 -3.07
CA GLY A 152 17.54 -8.35 -4.33
C GLY A 152 16.72 -7.06 -4.22
N LEU A 153 16.41 -6.59 -3.01
CA LEU A 153 15.58 -5.40 -2.78
C LEU A 153 16.43 -4.39 -2.02
N PRO A 154 17.02 -3.36 -2.64
CA PRO A 154 17.77 -2.34 -1.90
C PRO A 154 16.90 -1.58 -0.91
N ASN A 155 17.48 -1.05 0.17
CA ASN A 155 16.71 -0.34 1.23
C ASN A 155 15.84 0.81 0.67
N GLY A 156 16.30 1.50 -0.38
CA GLY A 156 15.57 2.55 -1.08
C GLY A 156 14.30 2.10 -1.80
N HIS A 157 14.02 0.80 -1.84
CA HIS A 157 12.80 0.21 -2.40
C HIS A 157 11.94 -0.49 -1.32
N ARG A 158 12.36 -0.49 -0.05
CA ARG A 158 11.68 -1.20 1.05
C ARG A 158 10.83 -0.23 1.85
N LEU A 159 9.56 -0.57 2.03
CA LEU A 159 8.65 0.11 2.93
C LEU A 159 8.27 -0.81 4.09
N MET A 160 7.86 -0.19 5.18
CA MET A 160 7.20 -0.88 6.26
C MET A 160 5.84 -0.24 6.45
N ASP A 161 4.79 -1.06 6.46
CA ASP A 161 3.47 -0.62 6.87
C ASP A 161 3.06 -1.30 8.18
N TYR A 162 2.19 -0.66 8.95
CA TYR A 162 1.55 -1.32 10.07
C TYR A 162 0.22 -0.66 10.44
N GLY A 163 -0.75 -1.49 10.81
CA GLY A 163 -2.12 -1.05 10.87
C GLY A 163 -3.11 -2.13 11.25
N ASP A 164 -4.36 -1.72 11.33
CA ASP A 164 -5.53 -2.57 11.54
C ASP A 164 -6.75 -1.93 10.83
N SER A 165 -7.73 -2.74 10.42
CA SER A 165 -8.97 -2.23 9.80
C SER A 165 -9.78 -1.35 10.77
N ASP A 166 -9.60 -1.54 12.08
CA ASP A 166 -9.93 -0.58 13.11
C ASP A 166 -8.63 -0.09 13.78
N ILE A 167 -8.13 1.07 13.36
CA ILE A 167 -6.86 1.64 13.85
C ILE A 167 -6.75 1.71 15.38
N ARG A 168 -7.87 1.68 16.11
CA ARG A 168 -7.91 1.68 17.59
C ARG A 168 -7.35 0.39 18.18
N SER A 169 -7.50 -0.72 17.47
CA SER A 169 -7.04 -2.04 17.87
C SER A 169 -5.51 -2.06 17.95
N GLY A 170 -4.98 -2.20 19.17
CA GLY A 170 -3.53 -2.28 19.37
C GLY A 170 -2.77 -0.99 19.02
N PHE A 171 -3.41 0.18 18.99
CA PHE A 171 -2.73 1.43 18.58
C PHE A 171 -1.62 1.89 19.54
N GLY A 172 -1.91 1.89 20.84
CA GLY A 172 -1.07 2.44 21.88
C GLY A 172 -1.10 3.97 21.94
N ASN A 173 -0.03 4.58 22.43
CA ASN A 173 0.12 6.03 22.56
C ASN A 173 1.50 6.54 22.11
N CYS A 174 2.27 5.68 21.43
CA CYS A 174 3.57 5.96 20.83
C CYS A 174 4.74 6.02 21.84
N THR A 175 4.54 5.51 23.05
CA THR A 175 5.56 5.44 24.12
C THR A 175 5.87 4.02 24.55
N GLU A 176 5.08 3.05 24.09
CA GLU A 176 5.23 1.66 24.44
C GLU A 176 6.54 1.06 23.92
N ALA A 177 7.05 0.07 24.65
CA ALA A 177 8.31 -0.57 24.31
C ALA A 177 8.23 -1.40 23.03
N SER A 178 7.07 -1.97 22.67
CA SER A 178 6.87 -2.76 21.45
C SER A 178 5.40 -3.08 21.19
N TRP A 179 5.09 -3.63 20.00
CA TRP A 179 3.84 -4.29 19.59
C TRP A 179 2.63 -3.40 19.32
N TYR A 180 2.64 -2.17 19.79
CA TYR A 180 1.58 -1.22 19.49
C TYR A 180 1.87 -0.47 18.18
N THR A 181 0.84 -0.32 17.34
CA THR A 181 0.94 0.27 15.99
C THR A 181 1.72 1.57 16.00
N CYS A 182 1.39 2.51 16.90
CA CYS A 182 2.07 3.79 16.94
C CYS A 182 3.54 3.68 17.37
N ALA A 183 3.83 2.84 18.35
CA ALA A 183 5.19 2.65 18.85
C ALA A 183 6.10 1.99 17.80
N GLU A 184 5.59 0.97 17.10
CA GLU A 184 6.32 0.30 16.02
C GLU A 184 6.55 1.22 14.83
N LEU A 185 5.55 1.99 14.41
CA LEU A 185 5.70 2.97 13.33
C LEU A 185 6.66 4.10 13.67
N LYS A 186 6.69 4.55 14.94
CA LYS A 186 7.66 5.54 15.41
C LYS A 186 9.10 5.02 15.32
N LYS A 187 9.35 3.77 15.70
CA LYS A 187 10.67 3.15 15.53
C LYS A 187 10.99 2.93 14.05
N ALA A 188 10.00 2.54 13.26
CA ALA A 188 10.14 2.36 11.82
C ALA A 188 10.54 3.67 11.13
N ALA A 189 9.95 4.80 11.53
CA ALA A 189 10.33 6.12 11.04
C ALA A 189 11.78 6.47 11.40
N GLN A 190 12.25 6.11 12.61
CA GLN A 190 13.67 6.25 12.98
C GLN A 190 14.58 5.37 12.11
N ALA A 191 14.17 4.13 11.84
CA ALA A 191 14.91 3.21 10.97
C ALA A 191 14.94 3.70 9.51
N ARG A 192 13.83 4.26 9.01
CA ARG A 192 13.75 4.95 7.71
C ARG A 192 14.72 6.13 7.67
N ASP A 193 14.71 7.00 8.68
CA ASP A 193 15.61 8.15 8.77
C ASP A 193 17.10 7.69 8.82
N ALA A 194 17.38 6.48 9.32
CA ALA A 194 18.69 5.81 9.29
C ALA A 194 18.99 5.03 7.99
N GLY A 195 18.10 5.07 6.99
CA GLY A 195 18.29 4.45 5.68
C GLY A 195 17.93 2.97 5.58
N ALA A 196 17.18 2.41 6.54
CA ALA A 196 16.71 1.02 6.49
C ALA A 196 15.48 0.84 5.57
N PHE A 197 14.66 1.88 5.44
CA PHE A 197 13.44 1.92 4.63
C PHE A 197 13.38 3.22 3.85
N ALA A 198 12.63 3.22 2.74
CA ALA A 198 12.35 4.43 1.96
C ALA A 198 11.17 5.24 2.52
N ALA A 199 10.17 4.57 3.11
CA ALA A 199 9.03 5.20 3.76
C ALA A 199 8.36 4.25 4.78
N THR A 200 7.48 4.81 5.62
CA THR A 200 6.62 4.05 6.54
C THR A 200 5.17 4.48 6.44
N PHE A 201 4.24 3.54 6.27
CA PHE A 201 2.80 3.81 6.09
C PHE A 201 1.96 3.21 7.22
N SER A 202 0.77 3.76 7.46
CA SER A 202 -0.20 3.19 8.40
C SER A 202 -1.58 3.02 7.76
N TRP A 203 -2.40 2.16 8.35
CA TRP A 203 -3.75 1.86 7.88
C TRP A 203 -4.60 1.33 9.04
N THR A 204 -5.93 1.43 9.06
CA THR A 204 -6.78 2.31 8.25
C THR A 204 -7.47 3.30 9.18
N ILE A 205 -7.35 4.60 8.90
CA ILE A 205 -8.12 5.61 9.64
C ILE A 205 -9.52 5.77 9.06
N ASP A 206 -10.49 6.10 9.93
CA ASP A 206 -11.86 6.44 9.56
C ASP A 206 -12.16 7.94 9.83
N TYR A 207 -13.38 8.39 9.49
CA TYR A 207 -13.81 9.78 9.58
C TYR A 207 -13.74 10.40 10.99
N ASN A 208 -13.71 9.58 12.05
CA ASN A 208 -13.68 10.04 13.44
C ASN A 208 -12.35 9.77 14.16
N ASP A 209 -11.30 9.41 13.44
CA ASP A 209 -10.02 9.02 14.02
C ASP A 209 -8.98 10.17 14.02
N THR A 210 -9.41 11.42 14.18
CA THR A 210 -8.53 12.61 14.11
C THR A 210 -7.39 12.59 15.14
N TRP A 211 -7.61 11.99 16.31
CA TRP A 211 -6.56 11.79 17.31
C TRP A 211 -5.46 10.85 16.79
N TYR A 212 -5.84 9.76 16.14
CA TYR A 212 -4.91 8.80 15.53
C TYR A 212 -4.14 9.42 14.38
N VAL A 213 -4.77 10.24 13.54
CA VAL A 213 -4.09 11.04 12.51
C VAL A 213 -2.97 11.89 13.13
N GLY A 214 -3.27 12.60 14.21
CA GLY A 214 -2.29 13.43 14.89
C GLY A 214 -1.13 12.64 15.49
N LYS A 215 -1.41 11.47 16.07
CA LYS A 215 -0.37 10.56 16.57
C LYS A 215 0.49 9.97 15.45
N LEU A 216 -0.12 9.52 14.36
CA LEU A 216 0.57 8.92 13.22
C LEU A 216 1.49 9.92 12.52
N LEU A 217 0.99 11.11 12.20
CA LEU A 217 1.78 12.13 11.49
C LEU A 217 2.74 12.88 12.44
N GLY A 218 2.26 13.29 13.62
CA GLY A 218 3.03 14.13 14.53
C GLY A 218 4.06 13.37 15.38
N GLU A 219 3.72 12.16 15.86
CA GLU A 219 4.58 11.42 16.80
C GLU A 219 5.24 10.19 16.18
N ALA A 220 4.51 9.37 15.43
CA ALA A 220 5.07 8.23 14.71
C ALA A 220 5.81 8.67 13.44
N ARG A 221 5.47 9.83 12.88
CA ARG A 221 6.10 10.42 11.69
C ARG A 221 6.03 9.48 10.47
N VAL A 222 4.87 8.88 10.24
CA VAL A 222 4.61 8.09 9.02
C VAL A 222 4.55 9.00 7.79
N ASP A 223 4.92 8.46 6.63
CA ASP A 223 4.92 9.17 5.34
C ASP A 223 3.56 9.05 4.60
N GLY A 224 2.74 8.06 4.99
CA GLY A 224 1.46 7.79 4.35
C GLY A 224 0.46 7.13 5.30
N ILE A 225 -0.83 7.40 5.07
CA ILE A 225 -1.94 6.81 5.83
C ILE A 225 -3.01 6.37 4.82
N ILE A 226 -3.45 5.09 4.90
CA ILE A 226 -4.68 4.64 4.24
C ILE A 226 -5.87 5.13 5.06
N ALA A 227 -6.84 5.73 4.38
CA ALA A 227 -8.06 6.27 4.98
C ALA A 227 -9.29 5.84 4.18
N GLY A 228 -10.37 5.51 4.89
CA GLY A 228 -11.60 5.02 4.30
C GLY A 228 -12.59 4.62 5.38
N TRP A 229 -13.74 4.09 4.97
CA TRP A 229 -14.74 3.57 5.91
C TRP A 229 -14.52 2.07 6.09
N ALA A 230 -13.62 1.70 7.02
CA ALA A 230 -13.17 0.31 7.20
C ALA A 230 -13.59 -0.32 8.54
N LYS A 231 -13.93 0.50 9.53
CA LYS A 231 -14.09 0.10 10.94
C LYS A 231 -15.37 -0.68 11.23
N ASN A 232 -16.50 -0.21 10.72
CA ASN A 232 -17.81 -0.83 10.98
C ASN A 232 -18.31 -1.68 9.80
N GLN A 233 -17.81 -1.39 8.60
CA GLN A 233 -18.09 -2.14 7.39
C GLN A 233 -16.81 -2.08 6.55
N VAL A 234 -16.19 -3.23 6.26
CA VAL A 234 -15.08 -3.29 5.31
C VAL A 234 -15.69 -3.11 3.92
N THR A 235 -15.81 -1.85 3.49
CA THR A 235 -16.46 -1.48 2.22
C THR A 235 -15.46 -0.87 1.27
N GLU A 236 -15.71 -1.05 -0.02
CA GLU A 236 -14.96 -0.35 -1.05
C GLU A 236 -15.10 1.17 -0.89
N TYR A 237 -14.00 1.88 -1.10
CA TYR A 237 -13.98 3.34 -1.04
C TYR A 237 -14.95 3.93 -2.06
N ASN A 238 -15.87 4.78 -1.60
CA ASN A 238 -16.94 5.37 -2.40
C ASN A 238 -17.04 6.90 -2.25
N ASP A 239 -18.01 7.52 -2.93
CA ASP A 239 -18.24 8.98 -2.92
C ASP A 239 -19.08 9.45 -1.70
N GLY A 240 -19.22 8.58 -0.70
CA GLY A 240 -19.97 8.82 0.53
C GLY A 240 -19.24 9.73 1.52
N TRP A 241 -19.99 10.20 2.51
CA TRP A 241 -19.53 11.20 3.48
C TRP A 241 -18.38 10.68 4.35
N GLU A 242 -18.45 9.44 4.81
CA GLU A 242 -17.45 8.79 5.67
C GLU A 242 -16.09 8.76 4.98
N CYS A 243 -16.05 8.30 3.72
CA CYS A 243 -14.85 8.28 2.89
C CYS A 243 -14.30 9.69 2.61
N ALA A 244 -15.20 10.67 2.36
CA ALA A 244 -14.78 12.06 2.18
C ALA A 244 -14.15 12.65 3.45
N GLN A 245 -14.76 12.39 4.60
CA GLN A 245 -14.29 12.92 5.88
C GLN A 245 -13.00 12.26 6.38
N SER A 246 -12.79 10.97 6.12
CA SER A 246 -11.53 10.31 6.49
C SER A 246 -10.32 10.95 5.79
N ILE A 247 -10.44 11.29 4.49
CA ILE A 247 -9.41 12.05 3.76
C ILE A 247 -9.34 13.50 4.25
N ALA A 248 -10.48 14.13 4.52
CA ALA A 248 -10.51 15.51 5.04
C ALA A 248 -9.80 15.64 6.40
N ALA A 249 -9.87 14.62 7.27
CA ALA A 249 -9.18 14.60 8.55
C ALA A 249 -7.66 14.70 8.39
N ILE A 250 -7.06 13.92 7.47
CA ILE A 250 -5.63 14.01 7.14
C ILE A 250 -5.29 15.39 6.61
N ARG A 251 -6.04 15.86 5.60
CA ARG A 251 -5.77 17.14 4.93
C ARG A 251 -5.87 18.32 5.90
N THR A 252 -6.86 18.29 6.80
CA THR A 252 -7.05 19.32 7.83
C THR A 252 -5.87 19.35 8.78
N TRP A 253 -5.43 18.18 9.28
CA TRP A 253 -4.27 18.12 10.15
C TRP A 253 -3.01 18.64 9.46
N VAL A 254 -2.75 18.20 8.22
CA VAL A 254 -1.60 18.66 7.43
C VAL A 254 -1.65 20.17 7.19
N SER A 255 -2.82 20.73 6.88
CA SER A 255 -3.00 22.17 6.72
C SER A 255 -2.72 22.96 8.00
N GLN A 256 -3.08 22.43 9.16
CA GLN A 256 -2.82 23.06 10.46
C GLN A 256 -1.34 22.95 10.87
N HIS A 257 -0.58 22.04 10.26
CA HIS A 257 0.84 21.80 10.53
C HIS A 257 1.71 22.08 9.28
N SER A 258 1.32 23.08 8.48
CA SER A 258 1.94 23.36 7.17
C SER A 258 3.40 23.81 7.23
N SER A 259 3.91 24.16 8.42
CA SER A 259 5.32 24.51 8.63
C SER A 259 6.24 23.29 8.57
N THR A 260 5.71 22.09 8.81
CA THR A 260 6.49 20.84 8.87
C THR A 260 5.96 19.76 7.94
N HIS A 261 4.69 19.84 7.53
CA HIS A 261 4.04 18.83 6.70
C HIS A 261 3.37 19.45 5.47
N ARG A 262 3.26 18.65 4.42
CA ARG A 262 2.45 18.94 3.24
C ARG A 262 1.99 17.64 2.60
N MET A 263 0.92 17.71 1.81
CA MET A 263 0.54 16.57 0.98
C MET A 263 1.62 16.34 -0.08
N ALA A 264 2.02 15.08 -0.26
CA ALA A 264 2.92 14.69 -1.34
C ALA A 264 2.27 14.97 -2.70
N THR A 265 3.12 15.32 -3.66
CA THR A 265 2.79 15.62 -5.04
C THR A 265 3.53 14.63 -5.95
N PRO A 266 3.18 14.53 -7.25
CA PRO A 266 3.87 13.62 -8.14
C PRO A 266 5.37 13.90 -8.35
N SER A 267 5.89 15.05 -7.92
CA SER A 267 7.34 15.33 -7.92
C SER A 267 8.08 14.73 -6.71
N ASP A 268 7.36 14.31 -5.68
CA ASP A 268 7.94 13.69 -4.49
C ASP A 268 8.23 12.22 -4.75
N ARG A 269 9.51 11.85 -4.64
CA ARG A 269 9.98 10.48 -4.85
C ARG A 269 10.28 9.81 -3.52
N ILE A 270 9.62 8.68 -3.29
CA ILE A 270 9.85 7.79 -2.16
C ILE A 270 11.07 6.92 -2.47
N PHE A 271 11.07 6.28 -3.65
CA PHE A 271 12.08 5.28 -4.00
C PHE A 271 13.34 5.90 -4.63
N ARG A 272 14.50 5.28 -4.36
CA ARG A 272 15.83 5.72 -4.81
C ARG A 272 16.78 4.56 -5.03
#